data_AF-A0AAR2LYD9-F1
#
_entry.id   AF-A0AAR2LYD9-F1
#
_cell.length_a   1.000
_cell.length_b   1.000
_cell.length_c   1.000
_cell.angle_alpha   90.00
_cell.angle_beta   90.00
_cell.angle_gamma   90.00
#
_symmetry.space_group_name_H-M   'P 1'
#
loop_
_entity.id
_entity.type
_entity.pdbx_description
1 polymer ?
#
loop_
_entity_poly.entity_id
_entity_poly.type
_entity_poly.pdbx_seq_one_letter_code
_entity_poly.pdbx_strand_id
1 'polypeptide(L)'
;MEDFTGSGAAVKTPVTLSLQADKRAHHNALERKRRDHIKDSFHSLRDSVPTLQGEKQSIKQASRAQILDKATEYIQYMRRKNHTHQQDIDDLKRQNALLEQQGGAHKVSIRALEKVKGTTQLQANYSSDSSLYTNPKGSAVSAFDGGSDSSSESDPEEPPTRKKLRVEAS
;
A
#
# COMPACT_ATOMS: atom_id res chain seq x y z
N MET A 1 -77.91 38.52 35.60
CA MET A 1 -76.47 38.25 35.49
C MET A 1 -76.38 36.91 34.80
N GLU A 2 -76.29 36.92 33.48
CA GLU A 2 -76.34 35.71 32.66
C GLU A 2 -74.92 35.17 32.47
N ASP A 3 -74.67 33.96 32.97
CA ASP A 3 -73.49 33.18 32.67
C ASP A 3 -73.79 32.29 31.47
N PHE A 4 -73.22 32.63 30.30
CA PHE A 4 -73.20 31.74 29.14
C PHE A 4 -71.75 31.57 28.66
N THR A 5 -71.01 30.71 29.34
CA THR A 5 -69.69 30.26 28.89
C THR A 5 -69.86 29.17 27.82
N GLY A 6 -70.19 29.59 26.60
CA GLY A 6 -70.20 28.74 25.42
C GLY A 6 -68.78 28.41 24.97
N SER A 7 -68.23 27.29 25.45
CA SER A 7 -67.01 26.68 24.91
C SER A 7 -67.25 26.23 23.47
N GLY A 8 -66.75 27.01 22.51
CA GLY A 8 -66.81 26.71 21.09
C GLY A 8 -65.96 25.50 20.74
N ALA A 9 -66.51 24.29 20.83
CA ALA A 9 -65.94 23.10 20.22
C ALA A 9 -66.01 23.26 18.70
N ALA A 10 -64.89 23.66 18.09
CA ALA A 10 -64.75 23.71 16.64
C ALA A 10 -65.03 22.30 16.05
N VAL A 11 -66.19 22.13 15.44
CA VAL A 11 -66.56 20.92 14.69
C VAL A 11 -65.61 20.81 13.49
N LYS A 12 -64.58 19.99 13.62
CA LYS A 12 -63.68 19.68 12.50
C LYS A 12 -64.48 18.92 11.45
N THR A 13 -64.64 19.52 10.27
CA THR A 13 -65.37 18.93 9.15
C THR A 13 -64.67 17.63 8.68
N PRO A 14 -65.42 16.61 8.24
CA PRO A 14 -64.89 15.27 7.93
C PRO A 14 -63.77 15.29 6.86
N VAL A 15 -63.81 16.26 5.93
CA VAL A 15 -62.77 16.48 4.91
C VAL A 15 -61.44 16.89 5.54
N THR A 16 -61.45 17.73 6.57
CA THR A 16 -60.21 18.16 7.27
C THR A 16 -59.60 17.02 8.09
N LEU A 17 -60.42 16.12 8.63
CA LEU A 17 -59.96 14.92 9.34
C LEU A 17 -59.32 13.90 8.38
N SER A 18 -59.92 13.67 7.21
CA SER A 18 -59.36 12.81 6.16
C SER A 18 -58.00 13.32 5.68
N LEU A 19 -57.90 14.60 5.33
CA LEU A 19 -56.64 15.21 4.91
C LEU A 19 -55.55 15.17 6.00
N GLN A 20 -55.94 15.28 7.27
CA GLN A 20 -55.00 15.18 8.39
C GLN A 20 -54.55 13.73 8.62
N ALA A 21 -55.42 12.75 8.38
CA ALA A 21 -55.06 11.34 8.38
C ALA A 21 -54.11 11.00 7.23
N ASP A 22 -54.35 11.52 6.02
CA ASP A 22 -53.50 11.31 4.84
C ASP A 22 -52.09 11.89 5.04
N LYS A 23 -51.99 13.11 5.58
CA LYS A 23 -50.70 13.72 5.95
C LYS A 23 -49.95 12.87 6.97
N ARG A 24 -50.65 12.32 7.96
CA ARG A 24 -50.07 11.47 9.01
C ARG A 24 -49.61 10.12 8.43
N ALA A 25 -50.38 9.53 7.52
CA ALA A 25 -50.02 8.31 6.81
C ALA A 25 -48.79 8.49 5.91
N HIS A 26 -48.74 9.58 5.14
CA HIS A 26 -47.59 9.92 4.30
C HIS A 26 -46.32 10.13 5.13
N HIS A 27 -46.41 10.87 6.24
CA HIS A 27 -45.28 11.04 7.15
C HIS A 27 -44.79 9.70 7.72
N ASN A 28 -45.71 8.81 8.14
CA ASN A 28 -45.37 7.47 8.62
C ASN A 28 -44.69 6.61 7.54
N ALA A 29 -45.11 6.75 6.29
CA ALA A 29 -44.51 6.05 5.16
C ALA A 29 -43.07 6.51 4.90
N LEU A 30 -42.83 7.83 4.86
CA LEU A 30 -41.49 8.40 4.71
C LEU A 30 -40.56 7.98 5.85
N GLU A 31 -41.06 8.03 7.08
CA GLU A 31 -40.29 7.64 8.25
C GLU A 31 -39.93 6.14 8.24
N ARG A 32 -40.84 5.27 7.79
CA ARG A 32 -40.53 3.85 7.60
C ARG A 32 -39.42 3.66 6.57
N LYS A 33 -39.49 4.34 5.42
CA LYS A 33 -38.42 4.34 4.41
C LYS A 33 -37.08 4.79 5.00
N ARG A 34 -37.06 5.87 5.79
CA ARG A 34 -35.85 6.33 6.48
C ARG A 34 -35.27 5.26 7.41
N ARG A 35 -36.13 4.60 8.21
CA ARG A 35 -35.69 3.54 9.13
C ARG A 35 -35.14 2.33 8.41
N ASP A 36 -35.68 1.97 7.26
CA ASP A 36 -35.15 0.87 6.45
C ASP A 36 -33.78 1.22 5.88
N HIS A 37 -33.57 2.44 5.37
CA HIS A 37 -32.24 2.88 4.93
C HIS A 37 -31.21 2.85 6.08
N ILE A 38 -31.58 3.32 7.28
CA ILE A 38 -30.70 3.26 8.46
C ILE A 38 -30.38 1.80 8.81
N LYS A 39 -31.39 0.92 8.75
CA LYS A 39 -31.21 -0.51 9.01
C LYS A 39 -30.20 -1.11 8.04
N ASP A 40 -30.27 -0.77 6.76
CA ASP A 40 -29.31 -1.24 5.74
C ASP A 40 -27.90 -0.71 6.02
N SER A 41 -27.76 0.57 6.39
CA SER A 41 -26.46 1.13 6.81
C SER A 41 -25.85 0.40 8.02
N PHE A 42 -26.68 -0.03 8.98
CA PHE A 42 -26.20 -0.84 10.12
C PHE A 42 -25.70 -2.23 9.68
N HIS A 43 -26.35 -2.85 8.70
CA HIS A 43 -25.88 -4.12 8.13
C HIS A 43 -24.52 -3.92 7.43
N SER A 44 -24.40 -2.91 6.55
CA SER A 44 -23.13 -2.61 5.88
C SER A 44 -22.00 -2.28 6.86
N LEU A 45 -22.30 -1.53 7.93
CA LEU A 45 -21.31 -1.23 8.96
C LEU A 45 -20.85 -2.48 9.69
N ARG A 46 -21.78 -3.35 10.09
CA ARG A 46 -21.45 -4.61 10.74
C ARG A 46 -20.55 -5.48 9.87
N ASP A 47 -20.90 -5.60 8.59
CA ASP A 47 -20.14 -6.40 7.63
C ASP A 47 -18.76 -5.80 7.32
N SER A 48 -18.50 -4.55 7.69
CA SER A 48 -17.18 -3.91 7.53
C SER A 48 -16.27 -4.09 8.75
N VAL A 49 -16.79 -4.61 9.87
CA VAL A 49 -16.07 -4.75 11.14
C VAL A 49 -15.76 -6.23 11.39
N PRO A 50 -14.50 -6.69 11.27
CA PRO A 50 -14.16 -8.12 11.29
C PRO A 50 -14.59 -8.86 12.57
N THR A 51 -14.56 -8.19 13.72
CA THR A 51 -14.98 -8.78 15.01
C THR A 51 -16.46 -9.13 15.07
N LEU A 52 -17.29 -8.52 14.22
CA LEU A 52 -18.73 -8.76 14.14
C LEU A 52 -19.14 -9.79 13.07
N GLN A 53 -18.19 -10.19 12.21
CA GLN A 53 -18.41 -11.16 11.13
C GLN A 53 -18.36 -12.62 11.60
N GLY A 54 -17.61 -12.92 12.67
CA GLY A 54 -17.27 -14.29 13.07
C GLY A 54 -17.90 -14.83 14.36
N GLU A 55 -18.61 -14.00 15.13
CA GLU A 55 -19.12 -14.44 16.43
C GLU A 55 -20.44 -15.22 16.27
N LYS A 56 -20.43 -16.49 16.70
CA LYS A 56 -21.57 -17.43 16.72
C LYS A 56 -22.77 -16.97 17.55
N GLN A 57 -22.82 -15.71 17.97
CA GLN A 57 -24.03 -15.05 18.45
C GLN A 57 -24.89 -14.66 17.26
N SER A 58 -25.35 -15.65 16.48
CA SER A 58 -26.28 -15.51 15.35
C SER A 58 -25.96 -14.34 14.38
N ILE A 59 -25.85 -14.68 13.10
CA ILE A 59 -25.69 -13.74 11.98
C ILE A 59 -26.87 -12.71 11.90
N LYS A 60 -27.81 -12.68 12.86
CA LYS A 60 -28.92 -11.74 13.02
C LYS A 60 -28.93 -10.92 14.34
N GLN A 61 -27.98 -11.07 15.28
CA GLN A 61 -28.18 -10.60 16.69
C GLN A 61 -27.25 -9.48 17.19
N ALA A 62 -26.24 -9.02 16.44
CA ALA A 62 -25.42 -7.90 16.92
C ALA A 62 -26.31 -6.65 17.09
N SER A 63 -26.47 -6.20 18.34
CA SER A 63 -27.34 -5.05 18.64
C SER A 63 -26.76 -3.77 18.05
N ARG A 64 -27.60 -2.76 17.82
CA ARG A 64 -27.15 -1.46 17.27
C ARG A 64 -26.05 -0.83 18.12
N ALA A 65 -26.17 -0.91 19.44
CA ALA A 65 -25.15 -0.39 20.36
C ALA A 65 -23.82 -1.14 20.17
N GLN A 66 -23.84 -2.48 20.17
CA GLN A 66 -22.63 -3.28 19.94
C GLN A 66 -21.97 -3.00 18.59
N ILE A 67 -22.76 -2.79 17.52
CA ILE A 67 -22.22 -2.43 16.21
C ILE A 67 -21.45 -1.11 16.29
N LEU A 68 -22.00 -0.10 16.96
CA LEU A 68 -21.33 1.20 17.13
C LEU A 68 -20.08 1.10 18.01
N ASP A 69 -20.16 0.34 19.10
CA ASP A 69 -19.03 0.15 20.02
C ASP A 69 -17.87 -0.57 19.33
N LYS A 70 -18.15 -1.68 18.64
CA LYS A 70 -17.14 -2.45 17.92
C LYS A 70 -16.59 -1.71 16.70
N ALA A 71 -17.41 -0.93 15.99
CA ALA A 71 -16.93 -0.06 14.92
C ALA A 71 -15.96 1.01 15.47
N THR A 72 -16.30 1.63 16.59
CA THR A 72 -15.46 2.63 17.24
C THR A 72 -14.13 2.04 17.69
N GLU A 73 -14.17 0.88 18.35
CA GLU A 73 -12.99 0.11 18.75
C GLU A 73 -12.11 -0.22 17.54
N TYR A 74 -12.73 -0.71 16.46
CA TYR A 74 -12.00 -1.09 15.25
C TYR A 74 -11.34 0.10 14.55
N ILE A 75 -12.01 1.26 14.47
CA ILE A 75 -11.41 2.49 13.93
C ILE A 75 -10.18 2.90 14.76
N GLN A 76 -10.29 2.88 16.09
CA GLN A 76 -9.16 3.23 16.96
C GLN A 76 -8.01 2.24 16.84
N TYR A 77 -8.32 0.95 16.75
CA TYR A 77 -7.33 -0.10 16.49
C TYR A 77 -6.61 0.12 15.16
N MET A 78 -7.36 0.32 14.06
CA MET A 78 -6.78 0.52 12.73
C MET A 78 -5.95 1.79 12.65
N ARG A 79 -6.32 2.87 13.35
CA ARG A 79 -5.50 4.09 13.46
C ARG A 79 -4.15 3.79 14.10
N ARG A 80 -4.13 3.09 15.23
CA ARG A 80 -2.88 2.68 15.91
C ARG A 80 -2.05 1.75 15.03
N LYS A 81 -2.68 0.75 14.42
CA LYS A 81 -2.01 -0.20 13.53
C LYS A 81 -1.37 0.49 12.32
N ASN A 82 -2.10 1.38 11.65
CA ASN A 82 -1.57 2.16 10.53
C ASN A 82 -0.41 3.06 10.96
N HIS A 83 -0.47 3.63 12.16
CA HIS A 83 0.64 4.42 12.69
C HIS A 83 1.91 3.60 12.90
N THR A 84 1.80 2.42 13.51
CA THR A 84 2.94 1.49 13.66
C THR A 84 3.50 1.09 12.30
N HIS A 85 2.64 0.70 11.35
CA HIS A 85 3.12 0.37 9.99
C HIS A 85 3.81 1.54 9.30
N GLN A 86 3.33 2.78 9.52
CA GLN A 86 4.01 3.95 8.98
C GLN A 86 5.38 4.16 9.60
N GLN A 87 5.53 3.94 10.92
CA GLN A 87 6.83 3.98 11.60
C GLN A 87 7.78 2.90 11.03
N ASP A 88 7.29 1.66 10.86
CA ASP A 88 8.08 0.57 10.29
C ASP A 88 8.56 0.92 8.87
N ILE A 89 7.68 1.50 8.04
CA ILE A 89 8.03 1.97 6.69
C ILE A 89 9.13 3.03 6.74
N ASP A 90 9.03 4.00 7.65
CA ASP A 90 9.99 5.10 7.74
C ASP A 90 11.36 4.62 8.28
N ASP A 91 11.36 3.68 9.21
CA ASP A 91 12.58 3.06 9.72
C ASP A 91 13.26 2.19 8.65
N LEU A 92 12.50 1.38 7.91
CA LEU A 92 13.02 0.60 6.78
C LEU A 92 13.59 1.50 5.68
N LYS A 93 12.93 2.62 5.37
CA LYS A 93 13.47 3.61 4.41
C LYS A 93 14.80 4.19 4.88
N ARG A 94 14.92 4.51 6.18
CA ARG A 94 16.18 5.02 6.76
C ARG A 94 17.29 3.97 6.67
N GLN A 95 16.98 2.71 6.98
CA GLN A 95 17.92 1.60 6.86
C GLN A 95 18.37 1.39 5.41
N ASN A 96 17.45 1.39 4.45
CA ASN A 96 17.78 1.26 3.04
C ASN A 96 18.67 2.40 2.55
N ALA A 97 18.40 3.65 2.94
CA ALA A 97 19.25 4.80 2.59
C ALA A 97 20.69 4.64 3.10
N LEU A 98 20.88 4.12 4.32
CA LEU A 98 22.21 3.85 4.88
C LEU A 98 22.93 2.74 4.11
N LEU A 99 22.21 1.67 3.76
CA LEU A 99 22.79 0.56 2.98
C LEU A 99 23.16 1.00 1.55
N GLU A 100 22.32 1.80 0.91
CA GLU A 100 22.60 2.38 -0.41
C GLU A 100 23.82 3.31 -0.35
N GLN A 101 23.94 4.12 0.70
CA GLN A 101 25.11 4.97 0.93
C GLN A 101 26.39 4.13 1.10
N GLN A 102 26.34 3.08 1.92
CA GLN A 102 27.48 2.17 2.13
C GLN A 102 27.87 1.44 0.84
N GLY A 103 26.88 0.89 0.12
CA GLY A 103 27.09 0.22 -1.16
C GLY A 103 27.68 1.15 -2.21
N GLY A 104 27.22 2.41 -2.28
CA GLY A 104 27.79 3.45 -3.13
C GLY A 104 29.24 3.78 -2.76
N ALA A 105 29.53 3.98 -1.48
CA ALA A 105 30.88 4.26 -0.99
C ALA A 105 31.86 3.12 -1.33
N HIS A 106 31.47 1.87 -1.08
CA HIS A 106 32.29 0.71 -1.41
C HIS A 106 32.59 0.62 -2.92
N LYS A 107 31.59 0.86 -3.79
CA LYS A 107 31.80 0.88 -5.25
C LYS A 107 32.82 1.93 -5.67
N VAL A 108 32.80 3.12 -5.06
CA VAL A 108 33.78 4.20 -5.35
C VAL A 108 35.18 3.80 -4.88
N SER A 109 35.30 3.26 -3.66
CA SER A 109 36.58 2.81 -3.11
C SER A 109 37.22 1.71 -3.96
N ILE A 110 36.44 0.71 -4.40
CA ILE A 110 36.93 -0.36 -5.27
C ILE A 110 37.47 0.22 -6.58
N ARG A 111 36.70 1.09 -7.25
CA ARG A 111 37.15 1.75 -8.50
C ARG A 111 38.44 2.56 -8.29
N ALA A 112 38.58 3.25 -7.16
CA ALA A 112 39.80 3.99 -6.85
C ALA A 112 41.01 3.06 -6.65
N LEU A 113 40.83 1.95 -5.94
CA LEU A 113 41.88 0.94 -5.73
C LEU A 113 42.27 0.21 -7.03
N GLU A 114 41.32 -0.07 -7.92
CA GLU A 114 41.58 -0.64 -9.23
C GLU A 114 42.41 0.31 -10.11
N LYS A 115 42.10 1.61 -10.09
CA LYS A 115 42.91 2.62 -10.77
C LYS A 115 44.35 2.63 -10.25
N VAL A 116 44.55 2.67 -8.93
CA VAL A 116 45.89 2.66 -8.32
C VAL A 116 46.65 1.38 -8.68
N LYS A 117 46.01 0.19 -8.61
CA LYS A 117 46.63 -1.07 -9.04
C LYS A 117 47.04 -1.05 -10.52
N GLY A 118 46.20 -0.51 -11.39
CA GLY A 118 46.51 -0.33 -12.81
C GLY A 118 47.73 0.56 -13.03
N THR A 119 47.84 1.68 -12.31
CA THR A 119 48.98 2.60 -12.40
C THR A 119 50.27 2.01 -11.82
N THR A 120 50.18 1.20 -10.75
CA THR A 120 51.34 0.53 -10.14
C THR A 120 51.89 -0.60 -11.00
N GLN A 121 51.04 -1.41 -11.65
CA GLN A 121 51.48 -2.42 -12.63
C GLN A 121 52.22 -1.78 -13.80
N LEU A 122 51.70 -0.66 -14.26
CA LEU A 122 52.30 0.18 -15.27
C LEU A 122 53.68 0.70 -14.80
N GLN A 123 53.81 1.27 -13.59
CA GLN A 123 55.12 1.70 -13.04
C GLN A 123 56.13 0.57 -12.84
N ALA A 124 55.70 -0.63 -12.44
CA ALA A 124 56.57 -1.80 -12.32
C ALA A 124 57.12 -2.26 -13.68
N ASN A 125 56.35 -2.05 -14.77
CA ASN A 125 56.77 -2.39 -16.13
C ASN A 125 57.76 -1.39 -16.74
N TYR A 126 57.87 -0.16 -16.23
CA TYR A 126 58.86 0.83 -16.69
C TYR A 126 60.14 0.83 -15.85
N SER A 127 60.15 0.11 -14.72
CA SER A 127 61.30 -0.01 -13.81
C SER A 127 61.76 -1.47 -13.72
N SER A 128 61.82 -2.11 -14.89
CA SER A 128 62.53 -3.37 -15.10
C SER A 128 63.60 -3.14 -16.17
N ASP A 129 64.70 -2.49 -15.79
CA ASP A 129 66.01 -2.91 -16.31
C ASP A 129 66.29 -4.29 -15.74
N SER A 130 65.60 -5.31 -16.28
CA SER A 130 65.71 -6.68 -15.81
C SER A 130 65.89 -7.57 -17.03
N SER A 131 67.16 -7.60 -17.45
CA SER A 131 67.86 -8.76 -17.97
C SER A 131 66.99 -9.71 -18.79
N LEU A 132 66.78 -9.36 -20.07
CA LEU A 132 66.42 -10.35 -21.08
C LEU A 132 67.56 -11.38 -21.12
N TYR A 133 67.25 -12.62 -20.75
CA TYR A 133 68.14 -13.77 -20.86
C TYR A 133 68.76 -13.82 -22.27
N THR A 134 70.00 -13.37 -22.38
CA THR A 134 70.83 -13.56 -23.57
C THR A 134 71.80 -14.68 -23.25
N ASN A 135 71.84 -15.71 -24.10
CA ASN A 135 72.93 -16.68 -24.02
C ASN A 135 74.26 -15.96 -24.34
N PRO A 136 75.42 -16.47 -23.90
CA PRO A 136 76.75 -15.85 -24.09
C PRO A 136 77.18 -15.64 -25.56
N LYS A 137 76.30 -15.90 -26.53
CA LYS A 137 76.44 -15.61 -27.96
C LYS A 137 75.52 -14.46 -28.46
N GLY A 138 74.83 -13.74 -27.57
CA GLY A 138 74.16 -12.47 -27.88
C GLY A 138 72.91 -12.55 -28.77
N SER A 139 72.21 -13.70 -28.83
CA SER A 139 70.97 -13.82 -29.61
C SER A 139 69.74 -13.87 -28.69
N ALA A 140 68.73 -13.06 -29.01
CA ALA A 140 67.47 -12.96 -28.27
C ALA A 140 66.61 -14.22 -28.49
N VAL A 141 66.15 -14.85 -27.41
CA VAL A 141 65.22 -15.98 -27.45
C VAL A 141 63.79 -15.49 -27.27
N SER A 142 63.01 -15.49 -28.36
CA SER A 142 61.56 -15.25 -28.30
C SER A 142 60.85 -16.56 -27.98
N ALA A 143 60.15 -16.65 -26.85
CA ALA A 143 59.32 -17.79 -26.51
C ALA A 143 57.85 -17.37 -26.36
N PHE A 144 57.07 -17.78 -27.36
CA PHE A 144 55.63 -18.10 -27.33
C PHE A 144 54.60 -16.96 -27.32
N ASP A 145 53.88 -16.92 -28.44
CA ASP A 145 52.63 -16.23 -28.76
C ASP A 145 51.45 -17.01 -28.16
N GLY A 146 50.75 -16.40 -27.21
CA GLY A 146 49.63 -17.02 -26.49
C GLY A 146 48.43 -16.08 -26.47
N GLY A 147 47.79 -15.90 -27.62
CA GLY A 147 46.55 -15.16 -27.75
C GLY A 147 45.40 -15.79 -26.96
N SER A 148 44.61 -14.95 -26.32
CA SER A 148 43.24 -15.28 -25.90
C SER A 148 42.38 -14.02 -26.00
N ASP A 149 41.54 -14.04 -27.02
CA ASP A 149 40.39 -13.21 -27.24
C ASP A 149 39.28 -13.61 -26.25
N SER A 150 38.94 -12.73 -25.32
CA SER A 150 37.75 -12.90 -24.48
C SER A 150 36.71 -11.86 -24.89
N SER A 151 35.72 -12.33 -25.63
CA SER A 151 34.57 -11.58 -26.16
C SER A 151 33.70 -10.99 -25.04
N SER A 152 33.27 -9.75 -25.28
CA SER A 152 32.32 -9.01 -24.45
C SER A 152 30.89 -9.39 -24.87
N GLU A 153 30.13 -10.03 -23.99
CA GLU A 153 28.68 -10.23 -24.16
C GLU A 153 27.94 -9.15 -23.38
N SER A 154 27.06 -8.43 -24.07
CA SER A 154 26.28 -7.30 -23.55
C SER A 154 24.81 -7.72 -23.51
N ASP A 155 24.22 -7.80 -22.31
CA ASP A 155 22.77 -7.98 -22.11
C ASP A 155 22.07 -6.61 -22.12
N PRO A 156 20.99 -6.43 -22.90
CA PRO A 156 19.99 -5.41 -22.63
C PRO A 156 18.71 -6.05 -22.03
N GLU A 157 18.48 -5.84 -20.73
CA GLU A 157 17.15 -6.06 -20.13
C GLU A 157 16.26 -4.81 -20.31
N GLU A 158 15.12 -4.99 -20.97
CA GLU A 158 13.98 -4.07 -21.02
C GLU A 158 12.67 -4.85 -20.72
N PRO A 159 11.53 -4.19 -20.42
CA PRO A 159 10.84 -4.20 -19.13
C PRO A 159 9.56 -5.09 -19.08
N PRO A 160 8.89 -5.25 -17.91
CA PRO A 160 7.91 -6.31 -17.71
C PRO A 160 6.59 -6.12 -18.47
N THR A 161 6.18 -7.20 -19.13
CA THR A 161 4.92 -7.30 -19.88
C THR A 161 3.70 -7.37 -18.96
N ARG A 162 2.77 -6.43 -19.17
CA ARG A 162 1.43 -6.40 -18.57
C ARG A 162 0.58 -7.57 -19.09
N LYS A 163 0.10 -8.45 -18.21
CA LYS A 163 -0.98 -9.40 -18.54
C LYS A 163 -2.34 -8.70 -18.43
N LYS A 164 -2.95 -8.47 -19.60
CA LYS A 164 -4.34 -8.04 -19.78
C LYS A 164 -5.30 -9.23 -19.75
N LEU A 165 -6.55 -8.93 -19.41
CA LEU A 165 -7.75 -9.77 -19.44
C LEU A 165 -7.83 -10.70 -20.66
N ARG A 166 -8.39 -11.89 -20.44
CA ARG A 166 -9.09 -12.65 -21.47
C ARG A 166 -10.54 -12.87 -21.05
N VAL A 167 -11.43 -12.31 -21.85
CA VAL A 167 -12.89 -12.48 -21.88
C VAL A 167 -13.22 -13.51 -22.98
N GLU A 168 -14.46 -14.03 -22.93
CA GLU A 168 -15.16 -14.94 -23.85
C GLU A 168 -14.85 -16.45 -23.69
N ALA A 169 -15.78 -17.41 -23.85
CA ALA A 169 -17.25 -17.45 -23.93
C ALA A 169 -17.67 -18.93 -24.03
N SER A 170 -18.80 -19.31 -23.44
CA SER A 170 -19.82 -20.26 -23.94
C SER A 170 -20.98 -20.30 -22.95
#